data_AF-G9XUX0-F1
#
_entry.id   AF-G9XUX0-F1
#
_cell.length_a   1.000
_cell.length_b   1.000
_cell.length_c   1.000
_cell.angle_alpha   90.00
_cell.angle_beta   90.00
_cell.angle_gamma   90.00
#
_symmetry.space_group_name_H-M   'P 1'
#
loop_
_entity.id
_entity.type
_entity.pdbx_description
1 polymer ?
#
loop_
_entity_poly.entity_id
_entity_poly.type
_entity_poly.pdbx_seq_one_letter_code
_entity_poly.pdbx_strand_id
1 'polypeptide(L)'
;MSLCYEEALLLEKDLERLKALRTIAPMNEILDHAEVAALAEGVGKAVLGETITQVIDDYRKQLLGDKSFAASMSHLSRQEITLHLVQELKDKLDAQDSTCLKKLINATGIVLHTNLGRAPLPDSAIGLIQEVNEGYSNLEFDLETGNRGSRHTHIEPLITRLTGAESAMVVNNNAAAVFISLNTLAKQRDVIISRGQQVEIGGSFRIPDIIASSGCTMIEVGTTNKTKPDDYAKAITENTAVLLKVHTSNYKISGFTEEVPLQDLVELGKIKNVLVMEDLGSGCLYDLSKIGLPHEPTVQEVIAGGADLVTFSGDKLLGGPQIGVIAGKKALIDKIKKNPFARIVRCDKSSIAALTAVLKLYMNPEKALAQIPALNMLALKEADLLLRAEELERQLQAALGERCQVEIVDVHDEAGGGSLPDVLLKGKAVSLTIDGLSANRLQELLRQEPIPIICRIVKDKVLLNVRTMSEKEFPLITQTMQNIVG
;
A
#
# COMPACT_ATOMS: atom_id res chain seq x y z
N MET A 1 -61.48 14.58 30.53
CA MET A 1 -61.13 13.18 30.21
C MET A 1 -59.86 13.02 29.37
N SER A 2 -59.43 14.01 28.56
CA SER A 2 -58.21 13.91 27.74
C SER A 2 -56.89 13.97 28.53
N LEU A 3 -56.77 14.88 29.51
CA LEU A 3 -55.54 15.09 30.31
C LEU A 3 -55.15 13.88 31.18
N CYS A 4 -56.14 13.12 31.68
CA CYS A 4 -55.91 11.94 32.53
C CYS A 4 -55.39 10.73 31.72
N TYR A 5 -55.65 10.70 30.40
CA TYR A 5 -55.22 9.61 29.53
C TYR A 5 -53.76 9.79 29.09
N GLU A 6 -53.33 11.04 28.85
CA GLU A 6 -51.93 11.35 28.53
C GLU A 6 -50.99 11.13 29.72
N GLU A 7 -51.40 11.50 30.94
CA GLU A 7 -50.63 11.23 32.16
C GLU A 7 -50.52 9.73 32.48
N ALA A 8 -51.59 8.95 32.27
CA ALA A 8 -51.57 7.50 32.41
C ALA A 8 -50.62 6.85 31.39
N LEU A 9 -50.63 7.31 30.13
CA LEU A 9 -49.74 6.82 29.08
C LEU A 9 -48.25 7.14 29.37
N LEU A 10 -47.98 8.28 30.01
CA LEU A 10 -46.63 8.67 30.42
C LEU A 10 -46.11 7.77 31.55
N LEU A 11 -46.95 7.52 32.56
CA LEU A 11 -46.65 6.62 33.68
C LEU A 11 -46.43 5.17 33.24
N GLU A 12 -47.26 4.67 32.32
CA GLU A 12 -47.15 3.31 31.78
C GLU A 12 -45.83 3.13 31.01
N LYS A 13 -45.45 4.12 30.19
CA LYS A 13 -44.18 4.14 29.44
C LYS A 13 -42.94 4.24 30.33
N ASP A 14 -43.01 4.99 31.44
CA ASP A 14 -41.91 5.04 32.41
C ASP A 14 -41.80 3.73 33.22
N LEU A 15 -42.92 3.01 33.40
CA LEU A 15 -42.94 1.68 34.02
C LEU A 15 -42.29 0.61 33.12
N GLU A 16 -42.54 0.66 31.81
CA GLU A 16 -41.91 -0.22 30.80
C GLU A 16 -40.40 -0.04 30.76
N ARG A 17 -39.91 1.20 30.81
CA ARG A 17 -38.48 1.52 30.91
C ARG A 17 -37.83 0.95 32.16
N LEU A 18 -38.47 1.13 33.32
CA LEU A 18 -37.97 0.59 34.59
C LEU A 18 -37.98 -0.94 34.60
N LYS A 19 -38.96 -1.59 33.96
CA LYS A 19 -38.99 -3.03 33.78
C LYS A 19 -37.81 -3.49 32.90
N ALA A 20 -37.61 -2.88 31.74
CA ALA A 20 -36.52 -3.22 30.82
C ALA A 20 -35.11 -2.98 31.41
N LEU A 21 -34.94 -1.96 32.27
CA LEU A 21 -33.66 -1.74 32.95
C LEU A 21 -33.37 -2.78 34.03
N ARG A 22 -34.40 -3.30 34.71
CA ARG A 22 -34.27 -4.30 35.78
C ARG A 22 -34.00 -5.71 35.27
N THR A 23 -34.28 -5.97 33.99
CA THR A 23 -34.06 -7.27 33.36
C THR A 23 -32.61 -7.48 32.91
N ILE A 24 -31.79 -6.41 32.80
CA ILE A 24 -30.35 -6.50 32.54
C ILE A 24 -29.68 -7.35 33.64
N ALA A 25 -28.96 -8.40 33.24
CA ALA A 25 -28.23 -9.25 34.17
C ALA A 25 -27.01 -8.51 34.79
N PRO A 26 -26.60 -8.87 36.02
CA PRO A 26 -25.35 -8.38 36.58
C PRO A 26 -24.16 -8.73 35.69
N MET A 27 -23.16 -7.86 35.64
CA MET A 27 -22.00 -8.02 34.76
C MET A 27 -21.28 -9.37 34.92
N ASN A 28 -21.15 -9.88 36.14
CA ASN A 28 -20.54 -11.20 36.37
C ASN A 28 -21.35 -12.33 35.72
N GLU A 29 -22.69 -12.26 35.73
CA GLU A 29 -23.55 -13.25 35.10
C GLU A 29 -23.39 -13.24 33.57
N ILE A 30 -23.17 -12.07 32.97
CA ILE A 30 -22.90 -11.94 31.53
C ILE A 30 -21.49 -12.42 31.18
N LEU A 31 -20.49 -12.13 32.02
CA LEU A 31 -19.11 -12.60 31.83
C LEU A 31 -18.98 -14.12 31.98
N ASP A 32 -19.78 -14.73 32.86
CA ASP A 32 -19.81 -16.18 33.09
C ASP A 32 -20.64 -16.92 32.01
N HIS A 33 -21.33 -16.20 31.12
CA HIS A 33 -22.03 -16.80 29.99
C HIS A 33 -21.02 -17.55 29.10
N ALA A 34 -21.34 -18.80 28.73
CA ALA A 34 -20.40 -19.71 28.07
C ALA A 34 -19.75 -19.10 26.81
N GLU A 35 -20.53 -18.37 26.00
CA GLU A 35 -20.03 -17.70 24.80
C GLU A 35 -19.09 -16.53 25.11
N VAL A 36 -19.30 -15.80 26.22
CA VAL A 36 -18.45 -14.68 26.63
C VAL A 36 -17.18 -15.20 27.29
N ALA A 37 -17.31 -16.22 28.14
CA ALA A 37 -16.17 -16.89 28.76
C ALA A 37 -15.21 -17.50 27.72
N ALA A 38 -15.74 -18.02 26.61
CA ALA A 38 -14.93 -18.52 25.49
C ALA A 38 -14.11 -17.42 24.79
N LEU A 39 -14.60 -16.17 24.74
CA LEU A 39 -13.88 -15.05 24.14
C LEU A 39 -12.73 -14.54 25.03
N ALA A 40 -12.74 -14.85 26.33
CA ALA A 40 -11.75 -14.36 27.28
C ALA A 40 -10.32 -14.84 27.00
N GLU A 41 -10.17 -16.02 26.38
CA GLU A 41 -8.86 -16.58 26.01
C GLU A 41 -8.19 -15.80 24.87
N GLY A 42 -8.98 -15.29 23.92
CA GLY A 42 -8.47 -14.51 22.78
C GLY A 42 -8.36 -13.01 23.04
N VAL A 43 -9.35 -12.42 23.73
CA VAL A 43 -9.47 -10.96 23.92
C VAL A 43 -8.79 -10.50 25.22
N GLY A 44 -8.68 -11.38 26.21
CA GLY A 44 -8.22 -11.05 27.55
C GLY A 44 -9.32 -10.45 28.43
N LYS A 45 -9.34 -10.86 29.70
CA LYS A 45 -10.42 -10.54 30.65
C LYS A 45 -10.64 -9.04 30.88
N ALA A 46 -9.58 -8.24 30.85
CA ALA A 46 -9.67 -6.79 31.06
C ALA A 46 -10.42 -6.09 29.93
N VAL A 47 -10.02 -6.35 28.67
CA VAL A 47 -10.67 -5.79 27.47
C VAL A 47 -12.11 -6.27 27.35
N LEU A 48 -12.36 -7.54 27.64
CA LEU A 48 -13.71 -8.10 27.67
C LEU A 48 -14.60 -7.39 28.71
N GLY A 49 -14.06 -7.14 29.90
CA GLY A 49 -14.72 -6.41 30.98
C GLY A 49 -15.03 -4.95 30.63
N GLU A 50 -14.08 -4.25 30.03
CA GLU A 50 -14.28 -2.87 29.55
C GLU A 50 -15.33 -2.83 28.43
N THR A 51 -15.26 -3.74 27.46
CA THR A 51 -16.17 -3.77 26.31
C THR A 51 -17.60 -4.11 26.75
N ILE A 52 -17.80 -5.09 27.62
CA ILE A 52 -19.14 -5.41 28.12
C ILE A 52 -19.72 -4.28 28.97
N THR A 53 -18.89 -3.57 29.75
CA THR A 53 -19.33 -2.38 30.48
C THR A 53 -19.88 -1.34 29.50
N GLN A 54 -19.17 -1.13 28.40
CA GLN A 54 -19.57 -0.18 27.38
C GLN A 54 -20.85 -0.61 26.64
N VAL A 55 -21.00 -1.90 26.31
CA VAL A 55 -22.22 -2.47 25.72
C VAL A 55 -23.42 -2.28 26.65
N ILE A 56 -23.26 -2.59 27.94
CA ILE A 56 -24.33 -2.40 28.94
C ILE A 56 -24.70 -0.91 29.06
N ASP A 57 -23.71 -0.02 29.08
CA ASP A 57 -23.97 1.42 29.20
C ASP A 57 -24.62 2.01 27.95
N ASP A 58 -24.24 1.55 26.76
CA ASP A 58 -24.88 1.95 25.50
C ASP A 58 -26.33 1.44 25.44
N TYR A 59 -26.56 0.18 25.83
CA TYR A 59 -27.91 -0.40 25.94
C TYR A 59 -28.79 0.37 26.95
N ARG A 60 -28.24 0.74 28.11
CA ARG A 60 -28.94 1.58 29.11
C ARG A 60 -29.30 2.95 28.54
N LYS A 61 -28.38 3.60 27.84
CA LYS A 61 -28.64 4.89 27.18
C LYS A 61 -29.75 4.76 26.14
N GLN A 62 -29.76 3.68 25.36
CA GLN A 62 -30.78 3.44 24.35
C GLN A 62 -32.16 3.24 24.97
N LEU A 63 -32.28 2.44 26.04
CA LEU A 63 -33.54 2.28 26.79
C LEU A 63 -34.06 3.62 27.37
N LEU A 64 -33.17 4.50 27.82
CA LEU A 64 -33.55 5.81 28.37
C LEU A 64 -33.91 6.83 27.28
N GLY A 65 -33.21 6.78 26.14
CA GLY A 65 -33.35 7.72 25.03
C GLY A 65 -34.48 7.39 24.06
N ASP A 66 -34.76 6.11 23.83
CA ASP A 66 -35.75 5.64 22.85
C ASP A 66 -36.90 4.89 23.53
N LYS A 67 -38.08 5.53 23.53
CA LYS A 67 -39.30 4.97 24.13
C LYS A 67 -39.81 3.74 23.37
N SER A 68 -39.65 3.71 22.04
CA SER A 68 -40.12 2.59 21.22
C SER A 68 -39.28 1.34 21.47
N PHE A 69 -37.96 1.55 21.57
CA PHE A 69 -37.02 0.49 21.91
C PHE A 69 -37.30 -0.06 23.32
N ALA A 70 -37.47 0.80 24.32
CA ALA A 70 -37.78 0.38 25.68
C ALA A 70 -39.06 -0.47 25.77
N ALA A 71 -40.14 -0.08 25.07
CA ALA A 71 -41.37 -0.87 25.03
C ALA A 71 -41.13 -2.26 24.42
N SER A 72 -40.40 -2.34 23.30
CA SER A 72 -40.07 -3.62 22.65
C SER A 72 -39.24 -4.56 23.53
N MET A 73 -38.32 -4.01 24.31
CA MET A 73 -37.43 -4.78 25.20
C MET A 73 -38.12 -5.16 26.52
N SER A 74 -39.17 -4.43 26.94
CA SER A 74 -39.85 -4.64 28.23
C SER A 74 -40.59 -5.99 28.34
N HIS A 75 -40.86 -6.63 27.20
CA HIS A 75 -41.51 -7.94 27.10
C HIS A 75 -40.53 -9.11 27.07
N LEU A 76 -39.22 -8.85 26.91
CA LEU A 76 -38.19 -9.87 26.84
C LEU A 76 -37.78 -10.34 28.23
N SER A 77 -37.47 -11.63 28.32
CA SER A 77 -36.87 -12.24 29.50
C SER A 77 -35.43 -11.76 29.71
N ARG A 78 -34.92 -11.93 30.94
CA ARG A 78 -33.50 -11.68 31.24
C ARG A 78 -32.57 -12.46 30.30
N GLN A 79 -32.92 -13.70 29.98
CA GLN A 79 -32.08 -14.55 29.13
C GLN A 79 -31.99 -14.01 27.70
N GLU A 80 -33.10 -13.54 27.12
CA GLU A 80 -33.11 -12.93 25.78
C GLU A 80 -32.30 -11.64 25.74
N ILE A 81 -32.39 -10.81 26.79
CA ILE A 81 -31.59 -9.59 26.89
C ILE A 81 -30.10 -9.92 27.05
N THR A 82 -29.75 -10.92 27.86
CA THR A 82 -28.36 -11.39 27.96
C THR A 82 -27.85 -11.85 26.60
N LEU A 83 -28.61 -12.65 25.84
CA LEU A 83 -28.21 -13.06 24.49
C LEU A 83 -28.03 -11.86 23.54
N HIS A 84 -28.91 -10.86 23.61
CA HIS A 84 -28.76 -9.63 22.84
C HIS A 84 -27.47 -8.88 23.19
N LEU A 85 -27.18 -8.70 24.48
CA LEU A 85 -25.93 -8.06 24.94
C LEU A 85 -24.68 -8.86 24.56
N VAL A 86 -24.76 -10.19 24.56
CA VAL A 86 -23.68 -11.07 24.08
C VAL A 86 -23.46 -10.88 22.59
N GLN A 87 -24.51 -10.74 21.80
CA GLN A 87 -24.38 -10.47 20.37
C GLN A 87 -23.78 -9.09 20.11
N GLU A 88 -24.28 -8.04 20.77
CA GLU A 88 -23.72 -6.68 20.69
C GLU A 88 -22.25 -6.62 21.12
N LEU A 89 -21.86 -7.42 22.13
CA LEU A 89 -20.46 -7.57 22.53
C LEU A 89 -19.62 -8.17 21.40
N LYS A 90 -20.08 -9.26 20.77
CA LYS A 90 -19.37 -9.87 19.64
C LYS A 90 -19.25 -8.89 18.48
N ASP A 91 -20.33 -8.23 18.10
CA ASP A 91 -20.36 -7.26 17.01
C ASP A 91 -19.39 -6.10 17.28
N LYS A 92 -19.30 -5.65 18.54
CA LYS A 92 -18.37 -4.58 18.95
C LYS A 92 -16.91 -5.03 18.96
N LEU A 93 -16.62 -6.27 19.37
CA LEU A 93 -15.29 -6.85 19.31
C LEU A 93 -14.86 -7.07 17.84
N ASP A 94 -15.74 -7.59 17.00
CA ASP A 94 -15.52 -7.76 15.56
C ASP A 94 -15.29 -6.40 14.88
N ALA A 95 -16.03 -5.37 15.29
CA ALA A 95 -15.82 -4.00 14.82
C ALA A 95 -14.46 -3.42 15.29
N GLN A 96 -13.97 -3.76 16.46
CA GLN A 96 -12.61 -3.37 16.89
C GLN A 96 -11.54 -4.06 16.04
N ASP A 97 -11.71 -5.36 15.76
CA ASP A 97 -10.83 -6.11 14.86
C ASP A 97 -10.90 -5.63 13.40
N SER A 98 -11.97 -4.94 13.01
CA SER A 98 -12.07 -4.30 11.68
C SER A 98 -11.04 -3.18 11.45
N THR A 99 -10.43 -2.64 12.51
CA THR A 99 -9.39 -1.59 12.41
C THR A 99 -7.97 -2.13 12.20
N CYS A 100 -7.79 -3.46 12.24
CA CYS A 100 -6.49 -4.10 12.04
C CYS A 100 -6.07 -4.16 10.57
N LEU A 101 -4.75 -4.21 10.33
CA LEU A 101 -4.21 -4.51 9.00
C LEU A 101 -4.58 -5.95 8.61
N LYS A 102 -5.31 -6.11 7.51
CA LYS A 102 -5.77 -7.42 7.03
C LYS A 102 -5.10 -7.81 5.72
N LYS A 103 -4.87 -9.12 5.55
CA LYS A 103 -4.65 -9.69 4.23
C LYS A 103 -5.93 -9.55 3.41
N LEU A 104 -5.79 -9.23 2.14
CA LEU A 104 -6.89 -9.13 1.18
C LEU A 104 -6.52 -9.81 -0.14
N ILE A 105 -7.51 -10.07 -0.97
CA ILE A 105 -7.35 -10.52 -2.35
C ILE A 105 -7.54 -9.31 -3.27
N ASN A 106 -6.54 -9.05 -4.11
CA ASN A 106 -6.59 -8.00 -5.11
C ASN A 106 -7.14 -8.56 -6.43
N ALA A 107 -8.42 -8.30 -6.70
CA ALA A 107 -9.10 -8.65 -7.95
C ALA A 107 -9.35 -7.41 -8.84
N THR A 108 -8.57 -6.32 -8.64
CA THR A 108 -8.76 -5.06 -9.37
C THR A 108 -8.05 -5.01 -10.72
N GLY A 109 -7.04 -5.86 -10.93
CA GLY A 109 -6.18 -5.81 -12.12
C GLY A 109 -5.11 -4.71 -12.05
N ILE A 110 -4.99 -3.99 -10.93
CA ILE A 110 -3.95 -2.98 -10.72
C ILE A 110 -2.78 -3.62 -9.96
N VAL A 111 -1.63 -3.78 -10.63
CA VAL A 111 -0.46 -4.48 -10.07
C VAL A 111 0.18 -3.70 -8.92
N LEU A 112 0.63 -2.47 -9.16
CA LEU A 112 1.19 -1.60 -8.13
C LEU A 112 0.10 -0.72 -7.52
N HIS A 113 -0.81 -1.34 -6.78
CA HIS A 113 -1.95 -0.65 -6.18
C HIS A 113 -1.55 0.09 -4.89
N THR A 114 -1.52 1.43 -4.93
CA THR A 114 -1.07 2.24 -3.78
C THR A 114 -1.89 2.00 -2.51
N ASN A 115 -3.22 1.92 -2.61
CA ASN A 115 -4.09 1.67 -1.45
C ASN A 115 -3.99 0.24 -0.88
N LEU A 116 -3.50 -0.73 -1.66
CA LEU A 116 -3.42 -2.15 -1.25
C LEU A 116 -1.98 -2.57 -0.89
N GLY A 117 -1.08 -1.61 -0.66
CA GLY A 117 0.28 -1.89 -0.19
C GLY A 117 1.35 -2.05 -1.29
N ARG A 118 1.07 -1.62 -2.54
CA ARG A 118 2.01 -1.67 -3.67
C ARG A 118 2.48 -3.10 -3.99
N ALA A 119 3.79 -3.33 -4.12
CA ALA A 119 4.36 -4.60 -4.55
C ALA A 119 4.31 -5.65 -3.43
N PRO A 120 3.67 -6.82 -3.66
CA PRO A 120 3.84 -7.97 -2.78
C PRO A 120 5.28 -8.48 -2.82
N LEU A 121 5.76 -9.02 -1.70
CA LEU A 121 7.10 -9.58 -1.60
C LEU A 121 7.16 -11.02 -2.13
N PRO A 122 8.28 -11.43 -2.77
CA PRO A 122 8.49 -12.84 -3.14
C PRO A 122 8.65 -13.73 -1.90
N ASP A 123 8.33 -15.02 -2.03
CA ASP A 123 8.47 -16.01 -0.95
C ASP A 123 9.88 -16.04 -0.33
N SER A 124 10.92 -15.84 -1.16
CA SER A 124 12.31 -15.77 -0.70
C SER A 124 12.59 -14.57 0.21
N ALA A 125 11.90 -13.45 0.01
CA ALA A 125 11.99 -12.29 0.89
C ALA A 125 11.23 -12.52 2.19
N ILE A 126 10.04 -13.10 2.14
CA ILE A 126 9.27 -13.47 3.34
C ILE A 126 10.05 -14.45 4.21
N GLY A 127 10.62 -15.50 3.60
CA GLY A 127 11.44 -16.49 4.30
C GLY A 127 12.65 -15.85 4.99
N LEU A 128 13.37 -14.96 4.30
CA LEU A 128 14.53 -14.27 4.89
C LEU A 128 14.12 -13.28 5.99
N ILE A 129 12.98 -12.59 5.86
CA ILE A 129 12.43 -11.75 6.95
C ILE A 129 12.20 -12.61 8.18
N GLN A 130 11.53 -13.75 8.04
CA GLN A 130 11.23 -14.65 9.15
C GLN A 130 12.53 -15.13 9.81
N GLU A 131 13.46 -15.69 9.03
CA GLU A 131 14.74 -16.23 9.51
C GLU A 131 15.52 -15.21 10.36
N VAL A 132 15.68 -13.96 9.88
CA VAL A 132 16.46 -12.95 10.62
C VAL A 132 15.71 -12.33 11.80
N ASN A 133 14.39 -12.50 11.87
CA ASN A 133 13.54 -11.96 12.94
C ASN A 133 13.22 -12.96 14.05
N GLU A 134 13.33 -14.27 13.79
CA GLU A 134 13.19 -15.31 14.81
C GLU A 134 14.25 -15.22 15.91
N GLY A 135 15.41 -14.62 15.62
CA GLY A 135 16.49 -14.45 16.60
C GLY A 135 17.41 -13.25 16.38
N TYR A 136 18.62 -13.38 16.91
CA TYR A 136 19.70 -12.42 16.68
C TYR A 136 20.25 -12.55 15.26
N SER A 137 20.82 -11.46 14.75
CA SER A 137 21.44 -11.42 13.42
C SER A 137 22.68 -10.54 13.43
N ASN A 138 23.52 -10.70 12.42
CA ASN A 138 24.72 -9.89 12.19
C ASN A 138 24.41 -8.51 11.54
N LEU A 139 23.22 -7.94 11.81
CA LEU A 139 22.74 -6.72 11.17
C LEU A 139 23.72 -5.55 11.27
N GLU A 140 24.34 -5.36 12.43
CA GLU A 140 25.39 -4.35 12.67
C GLU A 140 26.63 -5.00 13.31
N PHE A 141 26.87 -6.28 13.05
CA PHE A 141 28.00 -7.02 13.60
C PHE A 141 28.81 -7.64 12.46
N ASP A 142 30.09 -7.31 12.40
CA ASP A 142 31.00 -7.83 11.41
C ASP A 142 31.57 -9.18 11.91
N LEU A 143 31.31 -10.25 11.17
CA LEU A 143 31.67 -11.61 11.57
C LEU A 143 33.17 -11.89 11.43
N GLU A 144 33.89 -11.15 10.60
CA GLU A 144 35.34 -11.35 10.41
C GLU A 144 36.14 -10.67 11.52
N THR A 145 35.76 -9.45 11.88
CA THR A 145 36.45 -8.62 12.87
C THR A 145 35.90 -8.79 14.29
N GLY A 146 34.69 -9.31 14.45
CA GLY A 146 34.01 -9.42 15.74
C GLY A 146 33.57 -8.08 16.34
N ASN A 147 33.53 -7.02 15.54
CA ASN A 147 33.22 -5.65 15.97
C ASN A 147 31.91 -5.13 15.36
N ARG A 148 31.49 -3.94 15.81
CA ARG A 148 30.33 -3.25 15.22
C ARG A 148 30.61 -2.89 13.76
N GLY A 149 29.72 -3.32 12.87
CA GLY A 149 29.73 -3.03 11.44
C GLY A 149 28.59 -2.11 11.00
N SER A 150 28.61 -1.71 9.73
CA SER A 150 27.51 -0.97 9.09
C SER A 150 26.48 -1.93 8.52
N ARG A 151 25.19 -1.69 8.76
CA ARG A 151 24.12 -2.49 8.14
C ARG A 151 24.05 -2.39 6.62
N HIS A 152 24.68 -1.37 6.02
CA HIS A 152 24.70 -1.23 4.57
C HIS A 152 25.62 -2.24 3.88
N THR A 153 26.56 -2.87 4.61
CA THR A 153 27.49 -3.86 4.03
C THR A 153 26.77 -5.04 3.38
N HIS A 154 25.58 -5.39 3.90
CA HIS A 154 24.77 -6.51 3.42
C HIS A 154 24.08 -6.28 2.07
N ILE A 155 23.92 -5.01 1.66
CA ILE A 155 23.07 -4.60 0.52
C ILE A 155 23.80 -3.73 -0.50
N GLU A 156 24.73 -2.88 -0.06
CA GLU A 156 25.46 -1.97 -0.94
C GLU A 156 26.18 -2.71 -2.08
N PRO A 157 26.88 -3.84 -1.85
CA PRO A 157 27.53 -4.58 -2.94
C PRO A 157 26.54 -5.13 -3.99
N LEU A 158 25.31 -5.45 -3.59
CA LEU A 158 24.27 -5.92 -4.51
C LEU A 158 23.75 -4.77 -5.37
N ILE A 159 23.48 -3.62 -4.75
CA ILE A 159 23.00 -2.42 -5.45
C ILE A 159 24.05 -1.94 -6.45
N THR A 160 25.31 -1.80 -6.03
CA THR A 160 26.37 -1.31 -6.93
C THR A 160 26.63 -2.28 -8.08
N ARG A 161 26.61 -3.60 -7.82
CA ARG A 161 26.73 -4.61 -8.88
C ARG A 161 25.59 -4.55 -9.90
N LEU A 162 24.35 -4.33 -9.46
CA LEU A 162 23.18 -4.30 -10.35
C LEU A 162 23.05 -2.97 -11.10
N THR A 163 23.44 -1.86 -10.47
CA THR A 163 23.21 -0.49 -10.99
C THR A 163 24.41 0.10 -11.71
N GLY A 164 25.63 -0.41 -11.46
CA GLY A 164 26.87 0.20 -11.93
C GLY A 164 27.32 1.42 -11.13
N ALA A 165 26.61 1.79 -10.06
CA ALA A 165 27.00 2.90 -9.18
C ALA A 165 28.28 2.59 -8.40
N GLU A 166 29.05 3.61 -8.05
CA GLU A 166 30.29 3.46 -7.27
C GLU A 166 30.00 3.11 -5.80
N SER A 167 28.89 3.59 -5.26
CA SER A 167 28.45 3.34 -3.88
C SER A 167 26.95 3.50 -3.77
N ALA A 168 26.37 2.97 -2.70
CA ALA A 168 24.95 3.09 -2.42
C ALA A 168 24.65 3.20 -0.92
N MET A 169 23.49 3.76 -0.61
CA MET A 169 22.88 3.80 0.71
C MET A 169 21.38 3.52 0.57
N VAL A 170 20.77 2.97 1.61
CA VAL A 170 19.31 2.84 1.70
C VAL A 170 18.77 3.59 2.91
N VAL A 171 17.57 4.12 2.77
CA VAL A 171 16.83 4.86 3.78
C VAL A 171 15.35 4.43 3.77
N ASN A 172 14.57 4.90 4.73
CA ASN A 172 13.21 4.43 5.00
C ASN A 172 12.28 4.41 3.77
N ASN A 173 12.33 5.43 2.92
CA ASN A 173 11.56 5.51 1.68
C ASN A 173 12.21 6.52 0.72
N ASN A 174 11.72 6.61 -0.52
CA ASN A 174 12.31 7.52 -1.50
C ASN A 174 12.16 9.00 -1.13
N ALA A 175 11.09 9.39 -0.42
CA ALA A 175 10.95 10.75 0.08
C ALA A 175 12.10 11.14 1.03
N ALA A 176 12.48 10.23 1.93
CA ALA A 176 13.65 10.39 2.78
C ALA A 176 14.96 10.41 1.98
N ALA A 177 15.03 9.65 0.87
CA ALA A 177 16.20 9.61 -0.01
C ALA A 177 16.43 10.97 -0.69
N VAL A 178 15.37 11.56 -1.25
CA VAL A 178 15.43 12.92 -1.81
C VAL A 178 15.79 13.94 -0.74
N PHE A 179 15.07 13.90 0.40
CA PHE A 179 15.27 14.84 1.50
C PHE A 179 16.72 14.86 2.00
N ILE A 180 17.28 13.70 2.35
CA ILE A 180 18.63 13.63 2.93
C ILE A 180 19.71 13.95 1.89
N SER A 181 19.48 13.61 0.62
CA SER A 181 20.41 13.94 -0.47
C SER A 181 20.50 15.45 -0.65
N LEU A 182 19.37 16.12 -0.80
CA LEU A 182 19.32 17.59 -0.93
C LEU A 182 19.83 18.29 0.34
N ASN A 183 19.43 17.82 1.52
CA ASN A 183 19.90 18.39 2.79
C ASN A 183 21.42 18.27 2.96
N THR A 184 22.02 17.19 2.47
CA THR A 184 23.47 16.99 2.56
C THR A 184 24.22 17.81 1.51
N LEU A 185 23.69 17.89 0.29
CA LEU A 185 24.43 18.37 -0.87
C LEU A 185 24.11 19.84 -1.23
N ALA A 186 22.95 20.36 -0.84
CA ALA A 186 22.41 21.63 -1.28
C ALA A 186 21.77 22.50 -0.17
N LYS A 187 21.99 22.17 1.12
CA LYS A 187 21.47 23.00 2.22
C LYS A 187 21.98 24.44 2.10
N GLN A 188 21.06 25.40 2.19
CA GLN A 188 21.24 26.85 1.99
C GLN A 188 21.70 27.24 0.58
N ARG A 189 21.56 26.33 -0.39
CA ARG A 189 21.96 26.53 -1.78
C ARG A 189 20.79 26.28 -2.73
N ASP A 190 20.99 26.65 -3.99
CA ASP A 190 19.94 26.56 -5.00
C ASP A 190 19.86 25.16 -5.61
N VAL A 191 18.62 24.68 -5.74
CA VAL A 191 18.25 23.44 -6.46
C VAL A 191 17.40 23.84 -7.65
N ILE A 192 17.93 23.66 -8.87
CA ILE A 192 17.23 24.02 -10.10
C ILE A 192 16.40 22.84 -10.58
N ILE A 193 15.11 23.07 -10.85
CA ILE A 193 14.15 22.04 -11.30
C ILE A 193 13.19 22.60 -12.36
N SER A 194 12.80 21.77 -13.33
CA SER A 194 11.76 22.09 -14.29
C SER A 194 10.40 22.27 -13.61
N ARG A 195 9.63 23.30 -13.99
CA ARG A 195 8.24 23.50 -13.53
C ARG A 195 7.36 22.27 -13.78
N GLY A 196 7.57 21.59 -14.91
CA GLY A 196 6.82 20.38 -15.29
C GLY A 196 7.14 19.14 -14.46
N GLN A 197 8.12 19.19 -13.55
CA GLN A 197 8.60 18.06 -12.75
C GLN A 197 8.32 18.22 -11.24
N GLN A 198 7.56 19.24 -10.85
CA GLN A 198 7.17 19.44 -9.46
C GLN A 198 5.98 18.56 -9.10
N VAL A 199 6.27 17.28 -8.94
CA VAL A 199 5.25 16.25 -8.78
C VAL A 199 4.68 16.21 -7.36
N GLU A 200 3.39 15.88 -7.27
CA GLU A 200 2.72 15.42 -6.05
C GLU A 200 2.44 13.93 -6.20
N ILE A 201 2.91 13.11 -5.26
CA ILE A 201 2.75 11.66 -5.28
C ILE A 201 1.98 11.23 -4.04
N GLY A 202 0.84 10.55 -4.23
CA GLY A 202 -0.06 10.21 -3.14
C GLY A 202 -0.79 11.46 -2.63
N GLY A 203 -0.94 11.60 -1.30
CA GLY A 203 -1.70 12.71 -0.69
C GLY A 203 -0.88 13.72 0.12
N SER A 204 0.42 13.52 0.32
CA SER A 204 1.24 14.38 1.19
C SER A 204 2.69 14.59 0.76
N PHE A 205 3.16 13.91 -0.29
CA PHE A 205 4.51 14.11 -0.80
C PHE A 205 4.49 15.07 -1.99
N ARG A 206 5.14 16.22 -1.83
CA ARG A 206 5.32 17.25 -2.85
C ARG A 206 6.79 17.60 -2.97
N ILE A 207 7.34 17.56 -4.18
CA ILE A 207 8.74 17.92 -4.42
C ILE A 207 9.09 19.31 -3.87
N PRO A 208 8.28 20.36 -4.08
CA PRO A 208 8.55 21.69 -3.50
C PRO A 208 8.71 21.68 -1.97
N ASP A 209 7.80 21.00 -1.26
CA ASP A 209 7.81 20.94 0.20
C ASP A 209 9.03 20.19 0.74
N ILE A 210 9.48 19.16 0.02
CA ILE A 210 10.68 18.39 0.37
C ILE A 210 11.94 19.22 0.13
N ILE A 211 12.06 19.91 -1.01
CA ILE A 211 13.19 20.80 -1.30
C ILE A 211 13.30 21.89 -0.21
N ALA A 212 12.17 22.51 0.14
CA ALA A 212 12.12 23.52 1.18
C ALA A 212 12.51 22.94 2.55
N SER A 213 11.96 21.78 2.92
CA SER A 213 12.27 21.10 4.18
C SER A 213 13.72 20.66 4.29
N SER A 214 14.36 20.30 3.17
CA SER A 214 15.79 20.02 3.10
C SER A 214 16.67 21.25 3.39
N GLY A 215 16.07 22.44 3.51
CA GLY A 215 16.75 23.70 3.74
C GLY A 215 17.38 24.27 2.48
N CYS A 216 16.85 23.92 1.31
CA CYS A 216 17.33 24.37 0.01
C CYS A 216 16.41 25.47 -0.56
N THR A 217 16.92 26.26 -1.49
CA THR A 217 16.09 27.20 -2.26
C THR A 217 15.74 26.56 -3.60
N MET A 218 14.44 26.36 -3.87
CA MET A 218 13.98 25.85 -5.16
C MET A 218 14.02 26.96 -6.21
N ILE A 219 14.72 26.72 -7.32
CA ILE A 219 14.76 27.59 -8.49
C ILE A 219 14.05 26.89 -9.65
N GLU A 220 12.86 27.37 -9.98
CA GLU A 220 12.02 26.76 -11.01
C GLU A 220 12.34 27.33 -12.39
N VAL A 221 12.50 26.45 -13.39
CA VAL A 221 12.82 26.85 -14.77
C VAL A 221 11.82 26.28 -15.78
N GLY A 222 11.80 26.88 -16.98
CA GLY A 222 10.91 26.49 -18.07
C GLY A 222 9.44 26.75 -17.76
N THR A 223 8.57 25.93 -18.35
CA THR A 223 7.11 25.95 -18.18
C THR A 223 6.60 24.55 -17.86
N THR A 224 5.31 24.42 -17.52
CA THR A 224 4.72 23.12 -17.17
C THR A 224 4.89 22.07 -18.27
N ASN A 225 4.66 22.44 -19.52
CA ASN A 225 4.70 21.53 -20.66
C ASN A 225 6.04 21.54 -21.40
N LYS A 226 6.79 22.64 -21.38
CA LYS A 226 8.06 22.78 -22.11
C LYS A 226 9.18 23.35 -21.25
N THR A 227 10.28 22.64 -21.19
CA THR A 227 11.54 23.10 -20.58
C THR A 227 12.69 22.78 -21.51
N LYS A 228 13.60 23.74 -21.70
CA LYS A 228 14.74 23.67 -22.61
C LYS A 228 16.06 23.72 -21.86
N PRO A 229 17.18 23.23 -22.44
CA PRO A 229 18.50 23.34 -21.83
C PRO A 229 18.88 24.78 -21.44
N ASP A 230 18.52 25.76 -22.26
CA ASP A 230 18.75 27.20 -22.01
C ASP A 230 18.07 27.71 -20.74
N ASP A 231 16.91 27.14 -20.36
CA ASP A 231 16.19 27.55 -19.16
C ASP A 231 16.99 27.20 -17.89
N TYR A 232 17.60 26.01 -17.88
CA TYR A 232 18.53 25.60 -16.83
C TYR A 232 19.81 26.44 -16.87
N ALA A 233 20.43 26.61 -18.04
CA ALA A 233 21.71 27.29 -18.17
C ALA A 233 21.68 28.75 -17.67
N LYS A 234 20.57 29.47 -17.89
CA LYS A 234 20.36 30.85 -17.44
C LYS A 234 20.13 30.98 -15.94
N ALA A 235 19.61 29.93 -15.30
CA ALA A 235 19.30 29.93 -13.87
C ALA A 235 20.49 29.55 -12.99
N ILE A 236 21.56 29.00 -13.56
CA ILE A 236 22.77 28.62 -12.81
C ILE A 236 23.49 29.87 -12.32
N THR A 237 23.72 29.92 -11.01
CA THR A 237 24.51 30.92 -10.31
C THR A 237 25.64 30.24 -9.52
N GLU A 238 26.51 31.04 -8.91
CA GLU A 238 27.51 30.55 -7.95
C GLU A 238 26.87 29.87 -6.71
N ASN A 239 25.62 30.20 -6.37
CA ASN A 239 24.90 29.55 -5.28
C ASN A 239 24.31 28.18 -5.67
N THR A 240 24.27 27.83 -6.96
CA THR A 240 23.68 26.56 -7.42
C THR A 240 24.49 25.34 -6.98
N ALA A 241 23.81 24.39 -6.35
CA ALA A 241 24.41 23.13 -5.90
C ALA A 241 23.97 21.93 -6.74
N VAL A 242 22.70 21.87 -7.12
CA VAL A 242 22.10 20.69 -7.76
C VAL A 242 21.20 21.10 -8.92
N LEU A 243 21.37 20.44 -10.06
CA LEU A 243 20.36 20.31 -11.11
C LEU A 243 19.54 19.05 -10.79
N LEU A 244 18.29 19.25 -10.40
CA LEU A 244 17.38 18.17 -10.04
C LEU A 244 16.47 17.85 -11.23
N LYS A 245 16.51 16.59 -11.66
CA LYS A 245 15.55 15.99 -12.57
C LYS A 245 14.64 15.06 -11.76
N VAL A 246 13.32 15.19 -11.92
CA VAL A 246 12.37 14.28 -11.27
C VAL A 246 11.56 13.59 -12.35
N HIS A 247 11.53 12.27 -12.32
CA HIS A 247 10.73 11.48 -13.25
C HIS A 247 9.24 11.58 -12.91
N THR A 248 8.40 11.87 -13.90
CA THR A 248 6.95 11.99 -13.72
C THR A 248 6.29 10.61 -13.66
N SER A 249 6.58 9.85 -12.61
CA SER A 249 6.20 8.43 -12.50
C SER A 249 4.72 8.18 -12.23
N ASN A 250 3.90 9.23 -12.03
CA ASN A 250 2.49 9.10 -11.65
C ASN A 250 1.51 9.93 -12.49
N TYR A 251 2.00 10.64 -13.50
CA TYR A 251 1.17 11.29 -14.50
C TYR A 251 1.98 11.49 -15.79
N LYS A 252 1.28 11.80 -16.88
CA LYS A 252 1.91 12.16 -18.14
C LYS A 252 1.27 13.41 -18.72
N ILE A 253 2.10 14.32 -19.23
CA ILE A 253 1.62 15.49 -19.97
C ILE A 253 1.59 15.11 -21.45
N SER A 254 0.42 15.23 -22.08
CA SER A 254 0.23 14.97 -23.51
C SER A 254 0.03 16.27 -24.30
N GLY A 255 0.39 16.27 -25.59
CA GLY A 255 0.28 17.43 -26.49
C GLY A 255 1.63 18.06 -26.82
N PHE A 256 1.71 19.40 -26.80
CA PHE A 256 2.94 20.14 -27.08
C PHE A 256 3.87 20.17 -25.87
N THR A 257 4.62 19.08 -25.67
CA THR A 257 5.55 18.92 -24.56
C THR A 257 7.01 18.87 -25.01
N GLU A 258 7.92 19.27 -24.12
CA GLU A 258 9.37 19.24 -24.33
C GLU A 258 10.05 19.08 -22.96
N GLU A 259 10.90 18.07 -22.82
CA GLU A 259 11.64 17.78 -21.60
C GLU A 259 13.13 17.69 -21.91
N VAL A 260 13.96 18.23 -21.02
CA VAL A 260 15.42 18.16 -21.15
C VAL A 260 15.89 16.71 -20.85
N PRO A 261 16.58 16.05 -21.79
CA PRO A 261 17.22 14.76 -21.56
C PRO A 261 18.23 14.82 -20.42
N LEU A 262 18.42 13.70 -19.71
CA LEU A 262 19.40 13.62 -18.62
C LEU A 262 20.81 13.99 -19.09
N GLN A 263 21.19 13.53 -20.28
CA GLN A 263 22.53 13.72 -20.85
C GLN A 263 22.87 15.20 -21.00
N ASP A 264 21.91 16.02 -21.42
CA ASP A 264 22.08 17.47 -21.58
C ASP A 264 22.28 18.15 -20.22
N LEU A 265 21.56 17.72 -19.18
CA LEU A 265 21.77 18.21 -17.80
C LEU A 265 23.15 17.79 -17.27
N VAL A 266 23.60 16.58 -17.56
CA VAL A 266 24.92 16.07 -17.18
C VAL A 266 26.04 16.85 -17.88
N GLU A 267 25.90 17.14 -19.17
CA GLU A 267 26.85 17.98 -19.89
C GLU A 267 26.91 19.39 -19.31
N LEU A 268 25.75 20.01 -19.08
CA LEU A 268 25.66 21.33 -18.45
C LEU A 268 26.27 21.33 -17.04
N GLY A 269 25.98 20.32 -16.24
CA GLY A 269 26.52 20.13 -14.88
C GLY A 269 28.05 20.02 -14.90
N LYS A 270 28.63 19.31 -15.87
CA LYS A 270 30.09 19.24 -16.05
C LYS A 270 30.69 20.61 -16.42
N ILE A 271 30.09 21.32 -17.37
CA ILE A 271 30.58 22.64 -17.83
C ILE A 271 30.52 23.67 -16.70
N LYS A 272 29.47 23.61 -15.88
CA LYS A 272 29.19 24.58 -14.82
C LYS A 272 29.67 24.14 -13.42
N ASN A 273 30.21 22.93 -13.31
CA ASN A 273 30.60 22.30 -12.04
C ASN A 273 29.46 22.24 -11.01
N VAL A 274 28.29 21.77 -11.45
CA VAL A 274 27.07 21.59 -10.63
C VAL A 274 26.67 20.12 -10.64
N LEU A 275 26.22 19.60 -9.50
CA LEU A 275 25.80 18.20 -9.38
C LEU A 275 24.50 17.94 -10.14
N VAL A 276 24.37 16.79 -10.77
CA VAL A 276 23.12 16.31 -11.39
C VAL A 276 22.56 15.17 -10.57
N MET A 277 21.36 15.38 -10.05
CA MET A 277 20.61 14.38 -9.29
C MET A 277 19.33 14.05 -10.04
N GLU A 278 19.04 12.76 -10.21
CA GLU A 278 17.77 12.30 -10.74
C GLU A 278 16.98 11.54 -9.68
N ASP A 279 15.79 12.05 -9.35
CA ASP A 279 14.81 11.27 -8.63
C ASP A 279 13.99 10.44 -9.62
N LEU A 280 14.43 9.21 -9.85
CA LEU A 280 13.75 8.27 -10.76
C LEU A 280 12.43 7.80 -10.17
N GLY A 281 12.37 7.61 -8.85
CA GLY A 281 11.16 7.23 -8.14
C GLY A 281 10.68 5.79 -8.37
N SER A 282 10.49 5.35 -9.62
CA SER A 282 9.88 4.07 -10.00
C SER A 282 10.69 2.84 -9.57
N GLY A 283 12.02 2.98 -9.47
CA GLY A 283 12.93 1.91 -9.05
C GLY A 283 13.04 0.78 -10.08
N CYS A 284 12.84 1.09 -11.35
CA CYS A 284 12.91 0.12 -12.42
C CYS A 284 14.36 -0.40 -12.58
N LEU A 285 14.58 -1.70 -12.34
CA LEU A 285 15.85 -2.37 -12.64
C LEU A 285 15.77 -3.31 -13.84
N TYR A 286 14.57 -3.64 -14.28
CA TYR A 286 14.31 -4.57 -15.37
C TYR A 286 13.83 -3.79 -16.59
N ASP A 287 14.45 -4.03 -17.75
CA ASP A 287 14.01 -3.46 -19.02
C ASP A 287 12.65 -4.05 -19.43
N LEU A 288 11.59 -3.28 -19.20
CA LEU A 288 10.20 -3.69 -19.42
C LEU A 288 9.86 -3.89 -20.91
N SER A 289 10.67 -3.36 -21.83
CA SER A 289 10.48 -3.58 -23.27
C SER A 289 10.61 -5.07 -23.64
N LYS A 290 11.39 -5.83 -22.86
CA LYS A 290 11.56 -7.29 -23.02
C LYS A 290 10.28 -8.08 -22.77
N ILE A 291 9.32 -7.49 -22.06
CA ILE A 291 7.98 -8.07 -21.84
C ILE A 291 6.88 -7.31 -22.60
N GLY A 292 7.26 -6.50 -23.59
CA GLY A 292 6.33 -5.81 -24.48
C GLY A 292 5.67 -4.58 -23.87
N LEU A 293 6.20 -4.05 -22.76
CA LEU A 293 5.71 -2.81 -22.16
C LEU A 293 6.50 -1.59 -22.66
N PRO A 294 5.94 -0.37 -22.53
CA PRO A 294 6.65 0.86 -22.85
C PRO A 294 7.96 0.98 -22.08
N HIS A 295 8.92 1.68 -22.68
CA HIS A 295 10.19 1.97 -22.04
C HIS A 295 9.98 2.83 -20.78
N GLU A 296 10.59 2.38 -19.69
CA GLU A 296 10.69 3.06 -18.41
C GLU A 296 12.18 3.16 -18.07
N PRO A 297 12.72 4.35 -17.75
CA PRO A 297 14.14 4.50 -17.48
C PRO A 297 14.57 3.59 -16.33
N THR A 298 15.59 2.78 -16.58
CA THR A 298 16.17 1.92 -15.56
C THR A 298 17.21 2.67 -14.74
N VAL A 299 17.42 2.26 -13.50
CA VAL A 299 18.47 2.84 -12.64
C VAL A 299 19.85 2.73 -13.32
N GLN A 300 20.08 1.63 -14.04
CA GLN A 300 21.30 1.38 -14.81
C GLN A 300 21.50 2.44 -15.89
N GLU A 301 20.45 2.78 -16.63
CA GLU A 301 20.50 3.80 -17.69
C GLU A 301 20.74 5.19 -17.12
N VAL A 302 20.13 5.52 -15.97
CA VAL A 302 20.36 6.81 -15.28
C VAL A 302 21.82 6.96 -14.83
N ILE A 303 22.37 5.92 -14.20
CA ILE A 303 23.78 5.91 -13.77
C ILE A 303 24.71 5.97 -14.98
N ALA A 304 24.47 5.16 -16.01
CA ALA A 304 25.28 5.16 -17.23
C ALA A 304 25.18 6.48 -18.02
N GLY A 305 24.04 7.17 -17.93
CA GLY A 305 23.81 8.51 -18.46
C GLY A 305 24.64 9.59 -17.77
N GLY A 306 25.27 9.28 -16.64
CA GLY A 306 26.24 10.13 -15.95
C GLY A 306 25.67 11.00 -14.84
N ALA A 307 24.46 10.69 -14.35
CA ALA A 307 23.94 11.31 -13.13
C ALA A 307 24.93 11.12 -11.96
N ASP A 308 25.16 12.16 -11.17
CA ASP A 308 26.01 12.06 -9.98
C ASP A 308 25.36 11.22 -8.87
N LEU A 309 24.02 11.27 -8.81
CA LEU A 309 23.20 10.61 -7.81
C LEU A 309 21.82 10.27 -8.40
N VAL A 310 21.32 9.07 -8.11
CA VAL A 310 19.95 8.65 -8.40
C VAL A 310 19.24 8.22 -7.13
N THR A 311 17.97 8.59 -6.99
CA THR A 311 17.08 8.11 -5.92
C THR A 311 15.87 7.37 -6.47
N PHE A 312 15.45 6.30 -5.79
CA PHE A 312 14.26 5.54 -6.19
C PHE A 312 13.62 4.72 -5.06
N SER A 313 12.35 4.35 -5.22
CA SER A 313 11.60 3.47 -4.30
C SER A 313 11.92 2.00 -4.50
N GLY A 314 11.91 1.24 -3.39
CA GLY A 314 12.06 -0.22 -3.39
C GLY A 314 10.76 -1.02 -3.58
N ASP A 315 9.59 -0.43 -3.33
CA ASP A 315 8.27 -1.08 -3.31
C ASP A 315 7.41 -0.78 -4.54
N LYS A 316 8.04 -0.28 -5.60
CA LYS A 316 7.43 0.00 -6.91
C LYS A 316 7.86 -1.07 -7.92
N LEU A 317 8.49 -0.69 -9.04
CA LEU A 317 8.91 -1.63 -10.08
C LEU A 317 10.06 -2.54 -9.64
N LEU A 318 10.82 -2.15 -8.60
CA LEU A 318 11.79 -3.04 -7.98
C LEU A 318 11.11 -4.29 -7.39
N GLY A 319 9.87 -4.20 -6.92
CA GLY A 319 9.12 -5.34 -6.37
C GLY A 319 9.64 -5.81 -5.01
N GLY A 320 10.21 -4.90 -4.21
CA GLY A 320 10.72 -5.16 -2.87
C GLY A 320 9.95 -4.41 -1.77
N PRO A 321 10.57 -4.22 -0.60
CA PRO A 321 9.93 -3.55 0.53
C PRO A 321 9.97 -2.02 0.38
N GLN A 322 9.21 -1.31 1.21
CA GLN A 322 9.31 0.15 1.28
C GLN A 322 10.71 0.55 1.75
N ILE A 323 11.50 1.07 0.83
CA ILE A 323 12.85 1.63 1.02
C ILE A 323 13.05 2.75 0.00
N GLY A 324 13.89 3.72 0.33
CA GLY A 324 14.52 4.63 -0.62
C GLY A 324 15.96 4.22 -0.85
N VAL A 325 16.34 4.03 -2.11
CA VAL A 325 17.74 3.76 -2.48
C VAL A 325 18.36 5.05 -2.97
N ILE A 326 19.59 5.32 -2.53
CA ILE A 326 20.44 6.40 -3.03
C ILE A 326 21.68 5.72 -3.62
N ALA A 327 21.89 5.86 -4.92
CA ALA A 327 23.03 5.26 -5.63
C ALA A 327 23.76 6.32 -6.45
N GLY A 328 25.07 6.22 -6.58
CA GLY A 328 25.84 7.15 -7.40
C GLY A 328 27.31 7.21 -7.01
N LYS A 329 27.90 8.40 -7.12
CA LYS A 329 29.32 8.64 -6.82
C LYS A 329 29.65 8.39 -5.36
N LYS A 330 30.74 7.66 -5.10
CA LYS A 330 31.14 7.25 -3.75
C LYS A 330 31.35 8.43 -2.81
N ALA A 331 32.02 9.48 -3.28
CA ALA A 331 32.28 10.67 -2.48
C ALA A 331 31.00 11.38 -1.99
N LEU A 332 29.90 11.29 -2.76
CA LEU A 332 28.62 11.89 -2.38
C LEU A 332 27.88 11.00 -1.38
N ILE A 333 27.82 9.69 -1.65
CA ILE A 333 27.21 8.72 -0.73
C ILE A 333 27.89 8.74 0.63
N ASP A 334 29.22 8.82 0.68
CA ASP A 334 29.98 8.90 1.93
C ASP A 334 29.65 10.18 2.74
N LYS A 335 29.34 11.30 2.08
CA LYS A 335 28.84 12.51 2.75
C LYS A 335 27.43 12.29 3.31
N ILE A 336 26.54 11.68 2.53
CA ILE A 336 25.15 11.41 2.93
C ILE A 336 25.10 10.46 4.12
N LYS A 337 25.92 9.39 4.12
CA LYS A 337 26.03 8.44 5.25
C LYS A 337 26.46 9.10 6.57
N LYS A 338 27.20 10.22 6.50
CA LYS A 338 27.67 10.99 7.67
C LYS A 338 26.65 12.03 8.14
N ASN A 339 25.60 12.32 7.38
CA ASN A 339 24.56 13.26 7.79
C ASN A 339 23.82 12.72 9.03
N PRO A 340 23.65 13.49 10.12
CA PRO A 340 22.92 13.05 11.30
C PRO A 340 21.49 12.54 11.02
N PHE A 341 20.82 13.08 9.99
CA PHE A 341 19.49 12.61 9.57
C PHE A 341 19.51 11.17 9.06
N ALA A 342 20.66 10.64 8.63
CA ALA A 342 20.81 9.23 8.23
C ALA A 342 20.36 8.27 9.33
N ARG A 343 20.52 8.68 10.61
CA ARG A 343 20.06 7.89 11.75
C ARG A 343 18.54 7.93 11.93
N ILE A 344 17.89 9.01 11.53
CA ILE A 344 16.44 9.21 11.61
C ILE A 344 15.75 8.40 10.52
N VAL A 345 16.28 8.44 9.30
CA VAL A 345 15.69 7.76 8.13
C VAL A 345 16.24 6.35 7.91
N ARG A 346 16.89 5.75 8.92
CA ARG A 346 17.55 4.45 8.80
C ARG A 346 16.53 3.31 8.63
N CYS A 347 16.73 2.44 7.64
CA CYS A 347 15.86 1.27 7.44
C CYS A 347 15.92 0.30 8.62
N ASP A 348 14.81 -0.41 8.86
CA ASP A 348 14.73 -1.50 9.82
C ASP A 348 15.35 -2.81 9.29
N LYS A 349 15.38 -3.84 10.15
CA LYS A 349 15.98 -5.16 9.87
C LYS A 349 15.23 -5.92 8.77
N SER A 350 13.89 -5.91 8.83
CA SER A 350 13.03 -6.66 7.91
C SER A 350 13.10 -6.10 6.51
N SER A 351 13.10 -4.77 6.37
CA SER A 351 13.25 -4.13 5.05
C SER A 351 14.61 -4.41 4.42
N ILE A 352 15.70 -4.46 5.21
CA ILE A 352 17.02 -4.83 4.68
C ILE A 352 17.04 -6.30 4.24
N ALA A 353 16.46 -7.20 5.02
CA ALA A 353 16.36 -8.62 4.69
C ALA A 353 15.57 -8.85 3.39
N ALA A 354 14.37 -8.27 3.30
CA ALA A 354 13.53 -8.37 2.10
C ALA A 354 14.22 -7.81 0.86
N LEU A 355 14.82 -6.62 0.96
CA LEU A 355 15.55 -6.03 -0.16
C LEU A 355 16.74 -6.90 -0.58
N THR A 356 17.47 -7.49 0.37
CA THR A 356 18.60 -8.40 0.09
C THR A 356 18.14 -9.59 -0.75
N ALA A 357 17.04 -10.24 -0.38
CA ALA A 357 16.49 -11.36 -1.13
C ALA A 357 16.04 -10.94 -2.54
N VAL A 358 15.36 -9.80 -2.67
CA VAL A 358 14.89 -9.26 -3.95
C VAL A 358 16.07 -8.93 -4.88
N LEU A 359 17.10 -8.23 -4.39
CA LEU A 359 18.29 -7.93 -5.20
C LEU A 359 19.05 -9.19 -5.62
N LYS A 360 19.05 -10.26 -4.79
CA LYS A 360 19.61 -11.56 -5.19
C LYS A 360 18.83 -12.20 -6.34
N LEU A 361 17.51 -12.03 -6.42
CA LEU A 361 16.72 -12.47 -7.58
C LEU A 361 17.13 -11.74 -8.85
N TYR A 362 17.35 -10.42 -8.78
CA TYR A 362 17.81 -9.61 -9.93
C TYR A 362 19.17 -10.03 -10.50
N MET A 363 20.00 -10.78 -9.75
CA MET A 363 21.24 -11.35 -10.30
C MET A 363 20.98 -12.37 -11.41
N ASN A 364 19.75 -12.90 -11.52
CA ASN A 364 19.28 -13.69 -12.65
C ASN A 364 17.95 -13.09 -13.16
N PRO A 365 17.96 -12.37 -14.30
CA PRO A 365 16.78 -11.70 -14.82
C PRO A 365 15.56 -12.61 -15.05
N GLU A 366 15.77 -13.88 -15.42
CA GLU A 366 14.67 -14.84 -15.59
C GLU A 366 14.04 -15.21 -14.25
N LYS A 367 14.85 -15.39 -13.20
CA LYS A 367 14.35 -15.62 -11.83
C LYS A 367 13.63 -14.38 -11.29
N ALA A 368 14.15 -13.19 -11.56
CA ALA A 368 13.50 -11.95 -11.17
C ALA A 368 12.09 -11.85 -11.78
N LEU A 369 11.98 -12.09 -13.09
CA LEU A 369 10.70 -12.05 -13.80
C LEU A 369 9.71 -13.11 -13.29
N ALA A 370 10.20 -14.31 -12.98
CA ALA A 370 9.35 -15.41 -12.53
C ALA A 370 8.91 -15.30 -11.07
N GLN A 371 9.77 -14.78 -10.18
CA GLN A 371 9.57 -14.87 -8.74
C GLN A 371 9.20 -13.55 -8.07
N ILE A 372 9.55 -12.39 -8.64
CA ILE A 372 9.14 -11.09 -8.09
C ILE A 372 7.67 -10.86 -8.48
N PRO A 373 6.72 -10.79 -7.53
CA PRO A 373 5.29 -10.79 -7.84
C PRO A 373 4.87 -9.69 -8.80
N ALA A 374 5.35 -8.46 -8.60
CA ALA A 374 5.02 -7.34 -9.47
C ALA A 374 5.50 -7.58 -10.92
N LEU A 375 6.73 -8.05 -11.13
CA LEU A 375 7.25 -8.35 -12.47
C LEU A 375 6.51 -9.51 -13.12
N ASN A 376 6.23 -10.57 -12.35
CA ASN A 376 5.48 -11.72 -12.84
C ASN A 376 4.07 -11.32 -13.31
N MET A 377 3.33 -10.56 -12.50
CA MET A 377 2.00 -10.06 -12.84
C MET A 377 2.02 -9.18 -14.10
N LEU A 378 3.05 -8.35 -14.29
CA LEU A 378 3.23 -7.52 -15.49
C LEU A 378 3.54 -8.36 -16.74
N ALA A 379 4.26 -9.46 -16.57
CA ALA A 379 4.71 -10.33 -17.66
C ALA A 379 3.67 -11.36 -18.14
N LEU A 380 2.57 -11.55 -17.41
CA LEU A 380 1.51 -12.50 -17.78
C LEU A 380 0.96 -12.20 -19.17
N LYS A 381 0.94 -13.24 -20.01
CA LYS A 381 0.42 -13.17 -21.38
C LYS A 381 -1.08 -13.39 -21.40
N GLU A 382 -1.71 -12.93 -22.48
CA GLU A 382 -3.16 -13.05 -22.66
C GLU A 382 -3.65 -14.51 -22.60
N ALA A 383 -2.88 -15.45 -23.17
CA ALA A 383 -3.21 -16.88 -23.10
C ALA A 383 -3.19 -17.42 -21.66
N ASP A 384 -2.20 -17.02 -20.86
CA ASP A 384 -2.12 -17.44 -19.45
C ASP A 384 -3.28 -16.86 -18.65
N LEU A 385 -3.65 -15.60 -18.90
CA LEU A 385 -4.78 -14.95 -18.25
C LEU A 385 -6.12 -15.58 -18.63
N LEU A 386 -6.27 -16.03 -19.88
CA LEU A 386 -7.46 -16.73 -20.32
C LEU A 386 -7.63 -18.05 -19.56
N LEU A 387 -6.57 -18.88 -19.49
CA LEU A 387 -6.60 -20.14 -18.75
C LEU A 387 -6.96 -19.93 -17.27
N ARG A 388 -6.42 -18.86 -16.67
CA ARG A 388 -6.72 -18.49 -15.28
C ARG A 388 -8.17 -18.02 -15.10
N ALA A 389 -8.73 -17.30 -16.07
CA ALA A 389 -10.12 -16.87 -16.06
C ALA A 389 -11.08 -18.06 -16.26
N GLU A 390 -10.76 -18.99 -17.15
CA GLU A 390 -11.51 -20.24 -17.36
C GLU A 390 -11.53 -21.11 -16.10
N GLU A 391 -10.41 -21.21 -15.39
CA GLU A 391 -10.33 -21.94 -14.13
C GLU A 391 -11.24 -21.31 -13.06
N LEU A 392 -11.18 -19.99 -12.89
CA LEU A 392 -12.00 -19.28 -11.91
C LEU A 392 -13.49 -19.32 -12.28
N GLU A 393 -13.83 -19.13 -13.55
CA GLU A 393 -15.20 -19.24 -14.07
C GLU A 393 -15.77 -20.63 -13.76
N ARG A 394 -15.01 -21.70 -14.05
CA ARG A 394 -15.44 -23.08 -13.80
C ARG A 394 -15.73 -23.33 -12.32
N GLN A 395 -14.88 -22.84 -11.41
CA GLN A 395 -15.08 -22.99 -9.97
C GLN A 395 -16.33 -22.21 -9.49
N LEU A 396 -16.51 -20.97 -9.94
CA LEU A 396 -17.66 -20.14 -9.58
C LEU A 396 -18.97 -20.71 -10.11
N GLN A 397 -18.99 -21.16 -11.37
CA GLN A 397 -20.18 -21.78 -11.98
C GLN A 397 -20.58 -23.06 -11.24
N ALA A 398 -19.61 -23.88 -10.83
CA ALA A 398 -19.86 -25.10 -10.07
C ALA A 398 -20.42 -24.81 -8.66
N ALA A 399 -19.97 -23.75 -8.00
CA ALA A 399 -20.39 -23.41 -6.64
C ALA A 399 -21.72 -22.64 -6.58
N LEU A 400 -21.98 -21.75 -7.54
CA LEU A 400 -23.13 -20.84 -7.50
C LEU A 400 -24.33 -21.33 -8.32
N GLY A 401 -24.10 -22.23 -9.28
CA GLY A 401 -25.14 -22.79 -10.15
C GLY A 401 -25.87 -21.72 -10.96
N GLU A 402 -27.18 -21.86 -11.13
CA GLU A 402 -28.02 -20.97 -11.95
C GLU A 402 -28.27 -19.59 -11.31
N ARG A 403 -27.90 -19.38 -10.04
CA ARG A 403 -28.12 -18.12 -9.32
C ARG A 403 -27.16 -17.00 -9.72
N CYS A 404 -26.10 -17.36 -10.44
CA CYS A 404 -25.08 -16.44 -10.88
C CYS A 404 -24.82 -16.61 -12.37
N GLN A 405 -24.80 -15.49 -13.09
CA GLN A 405 -24.27 -15.43 -14.45
C GLN A 405 -22.79 -15.09 -14.37
N VAL A 406 -21.97 -15.99 -14.89
CA VAL A 406 -20.52 -15.88 -14.95
C VAL A 406 -20.11 -15.77 -16.41
N GLU A 407 -19.24 -14.82 -16.73
CA GLU A 407 -18.75 -14.59 -18.09
C GLU A 407 -17.30 -14.12 -18.06
N ILE A 408 -16.43 -14.74 -18.88
CA ILE A 408 -15.09 -14.20 -19.12
C ILE A 408 -15.17 -13.00 -20.06
N VAL A 409 -14.58 -11.89 -19.63
CA VAL A 409 -14.56 -10.64 -20.39
C VAL A 409 -13.15 -10.11 -20.59
N ASP A 410 -12.94 -9.45 -21.74
CA ASP A 410 -11.74 -8.67 -22.00
C ASP A 410 -11.76 -7.37 -21.19
N VAL A 411 -10.64 -7.09 -20.52
CA VAL A 411 -10.47 -5.88 -19.70
C VAL A 411 -9.12 -5.22 -19.98
N HIS A 412 -8.99 -3.98 -19.53
CA HIS A 412 -7.70 -3.31 -19.46
C HIS A 412 -7.28 -3.23 -18.00
N ASP A 413 -6.25 -3.99 -17.67
CA ASP A 413 -5.54 -3.96 -16.40
C ASP A 413 -4.54 -2.80 -16.38
N GLU A 414 -4.03 -2.46 -15.20
CA GLU A 414 -3.11 -1.34 -15.02
C GLU A 414 -1.84 -1.80 -14.31
N ALA A 415 -0.68 -1.35 -14.80
CA ALA A 415 0.58 -1.59 -14.11
C ALA A 415 0.62 -0.89 -12.73
N GLY A 416 -0.08 0.25 -12.62
CA GLY A 416 -0.26 1.02 -11.39
C GLY A 416 0.25 2.45 -11.56
N GLY A 417 -0.61 3.41 -11.20
CA GLY A 417 -0.37 4.84 -11.40
C GLY A 417 0.75 5.44 -10.56
N GLY A 418 1.47 4.67 -9.73
CA GLY A 418 2.63 5.17 -8.98
C GLY A 418 3.97 5.03 -9.71
N SER A 419 4.00 4.30 -10.83
CA SER A 419 5.22 4.01 -11.60
C SER A 419 5.04 4.16 -13.11
N LEU A 420 3.95 3.61 -13.67
CA LEU A 420 3.72 3.52 -15.11
C LEU A 420 2.33 4.09 -15.45
N PRO A 421 2.18 5.44 -15.44
CA PRO A 421 0.91 6.06 -15.77
C PRO A 421 0.54 5.76 -17.23
N ASP A 422 -0.76 5.59 -17.50
CA ASP A 422 -1.34 5.34 -18.84
C ASP A 422 -0.93 4.02 -19.51
N VAL A 423 -0.23 3.12 -18.83
CA VAL A 423 0.07 1.77 -19.35
C VAL A 423 -1.11 0.85 -19.10
N LEU A 424 -1.91 0.66 -20.14
CA LEU A 424 -2.99 -0.32 -20.18
C LEU A 424 -2.45 -1.69 -20.61
N LEU A 425 -2.70 -2.69 -19.78
CA LEU A 425 -2.35 -4.08 -20.01
C LEU A 425 -3.59 -4.82 -20.50
N LYS A 426 -3.48 -5.59 -21.59
CA LYS A 426 -4.57 -6.48 -21.99
C LYS A 426 -4.80 -7.51 -20.89
N GLY A 427 -6.02 -7.58 -20.35
CA GLY A 427 -6.38 -8.43 -19.23
C GLY A 427 -7.57 -9.32 -19.54
N LYS A 428 -7.81 -10.28 -18.65
CA LYS A 428 -9.04 -11.07 -18.58
C LYS A 428 -9.63 -10.91 -17.18
N ALA A 429 -10.95 -10.84 -17.11
CA ALA A 429 -11.67 -10.86 -15.85
C ALA A 429 -12.83 -11.83 -15.93
N VAL A 430 -13.22 -12.36 -14.76
CA VAL A 430 -14.50 -13.05 -14.61
C VAL A 430 -15.53 -12.03 -14.14
N SER A 431 -16.52 -11.79 -14.99
CA SER A 431 -17.65 -10.91 -14.74
C SER A 431 -18.77 -11.69 -14.05
N LEU A 432 -19.36 -11.09 -13.02
CA LEU A 432 -20.39 -11.72 -12.19
C LEU A 432 -21.64 -10.85 -12.11
N THR A 433 -22.80 -11.50 -12.24
CA THR A 433 -24.11 -10.94 -11.91
C THR A 433 -24.88 -11.98 -11.11
N ILE A 434 -25.55 -11.55 -10.04
CA ILE A 434 -26.25 -12.43 -9.10
C ILE A 434 -27.69 -11.96 -9.02
N ASP A 435 -28.63 -12.88 -9.20
CA ASP A 435 -30.05 -12.56 -9.19
C ASP A 435 -30.48 -11.99 -7.84
N GLY A 436 -31.11 -10.82 -7.86
CA GLY A 436 -31.56 -10.13 -6.64
C GLY A 436 -30.47 -9.38 -5.86
N LEU A 437 -29.22 -9.33 -6.35
CA LEU A 437 -28.12 -8.62 -5.68
C LEU A 437 -27.39 -7.66 -6.63
N SER A 438 -27.45 -6.36 -6.33
CA SER A 438 -26.71 -5.34 -7.12
C SER A 438 -25.20 -5.50 -7.00
N ALA A 439 -24.45 -5.08 -8.03
CA ALA A 439 -22.99 -5.17 -7.99
C ALA A 439 -22.37 -4.34 -6.87
N ASN A 440 -22.95 -3.17 -6.55
CA ASN A 440 -22.50 -2.35 -5.42
C ASN A 440 -22.65 -3.10 -4.09
N ARG A 441 -23.81 -3.75 -3.88
CA ARG A 441 -24.05 -4.51 -2.65
C ARG A 441 -23.14 -5.74 -2.56
N LEU A 442 -22.94 -6.45 -3.68
CA LEU A 442 -21.99 -7.57 -3.73
C LEU A 442 -20.57 -7.11 -3.39
N GLN A 443 -20.10 -6.00 -3.98
CA GLN A 443 -18.77 -5.45 -3.68
C GLN A 443 -18.63 -5.02 -2.22
N GLU A 444 -19.67 -4.47 -1.60
CA GLU A 444 -19.68 -4.17 -0.16
C GLU A 444 -19.52 -5.43 0.69
N LEU A 445 -20.31 -6.46 0.40
CA LEU A 445 -20.25 -7.75 1.12
C LEU A 445 -18.86 -8.38 0.98
N LEU A 446 -18.29 -8.39 -0.21
CA LEU A 446 -16.93 -8.87 -0.46
C LEU A 446 -15.85 -8.14 0.35
N ARG A 447 -16.07 -6.86 0.70
CA ARG A 447 -15.15 -6.10 1.57
C ARG A 447 -15.33 -6.42 3.05
N GLN A 448 -16.48 -6.94 3.45
CA GLN A 448 -16.82 -7.26 4.84
C GLN A 448 -16.37 -8.67 5.26
N GLU A 449 -15.99 -9.50 4.29
CA GLU A 449 -15.48 -10.85 4.52
C GLU A 449 -14.18 -10.86 5.34
N PRO A 450 -13.88 -11.96 6.08
CA PRO A 450 -12.66 -12.07 6.89
C PRO A 450 -11.37 -11.85 6.08
N ILE A 451 -11.34 -12.32 4.83
CA ILE A 451 -10.33 -11.96 3.83
C ILE A 451 -11.06 -11.15 2.74
N PRO A 452 -10.99 -9.81 2.80
CA PRO A 452 -11.68 -8.96 1.85
C PRO A 452 -11.25 -9.21 0.41
N ILE A 453 -12.20 -9.19 -0.52
CA ILE A 453 -11.95 -9.28 -1.96
C ILE A 453 -12.21 -7.91 -2.59
N ILE A 454 -11.15 -7.27 -3.10
CA ILE A 454 -11.23 -5.94 -3.67
C ILE A 454 -11.33 -6.07 -5.20
N CYS A 455 -12.47 -5.67 -5.76
CA CYS A 455 -12.79 -5.83 -7.17
C CYS A 455 -13.36 -4.54 -7.78
N ARG A 456 -13.49 -4.51 -9.11
CA ARG A 456 -14.05 -3.35 -9.84
C ARG A 456 -15.53 -3.60 -10.17
N ILE A 457 -16.28 -2.51 -10.31
CA ILE A 457 -17.64 -2.54 -10.87
C ILE A 457 -17.62 -1.86 -12.23
N VAL A 458 -18.18 -2.52 -13.24
CA VAL A 458 -18.34 -1.96 -14.59
C VAL A 458 -19.73 -2.32 -15.10
N LYS A 459 -20.51 -1.30 -15.49
CA LYS A 459 -21.89 -1.47 -16.01
C LYS A 459 -22.77 -2.38 -15.12
N ASP A 460 -22.72 -2.14 -13.80
CA ASP A 460 -23.43 -2.91 -12.77
C ASP A 460 -23.09 -4.42 -12.73
N LYS A 461 -21.88 -4.79 -13.15
CA LYS A 461 -21.30 -6.13 -12.96
C LYS A 461 -20.04 -6.05 -12.10
N VAL A 462 -19.83 -7.04 -11.23
CA VAL A 462 -18.56 -7.19 -10.50
C VAL A 462 -17.55 -7.88 -11.41
N LEU A 463 -16.34 -7.30 -11.52
CA LEU A 463 -15.24 -7.86 -12.29
C LEU A 463 -14.13 -8.35 -11.36
N LEU A 464 -13.78 -9.63 -11.50
CA LEU A 464 -12.64 -10.24 -10.84
C LEU A 464 -11.48 -10.37 -11.84
N ASN A 465 -10.61 -9.37 -11.89
CA ASN A 465 -9.48 -9.35 -12.82
C ASN A 465 -8.41 -10.35 -12.37
N VAL A 466 -8.10 -11.35 -13.20
CA VAL A 466 -7.28 -12.49 -12.78
C VAL A 466 -5.78 -12.19 -12.70
N ARG A 467 -5.31 -11.10 -13.30
CA ARG A 467 -3.88 -10.73 -13.30
C ARG A 467 -3.28 -10.64 -11.91
N THR A 468 -4.00 -10.03 -10.97
CA THR A 468 -3.50 -9.69 -9.63
C THR A 468 -3.87 -10.69 -8.54
N MET A 469 -4.58 -11.77 -8.90
CA MET A 469 -4.89 -12.87 -7.99
C MET A 469 -3.84 -13.96 -8.12
N SER A 470 -3.80 -14.90 -7.18
CA SER A 470 -3.11 -16.20 -7.32
C SER A 470 -4.14 -17.31 -7.54
N GLU A 471 -3.82 -18.35 -8.30
CA GLU A 471 -4.71 -19.51 -8.44
C GLU A 471 -4.99 -20.20 -7.10
N LYS A 472 -4.07 -20.08 -6.14
CA LYS A 472 -4.26 -20.57 -4.76
C LYS A 472 -5.39 -19.85 -4.02
N GLU A 473 -5.81 -18.68 -4.50
CA GLU A 473 -6.87 -17.87 -3.91
C GLU A 473 -8.26 -18.21 -4.49
N PHE A 474 -8.34 -18.88 -5.65
CA PHE A 474 -9.62 -19.17 -6.32
C PHE A 474 -10.60 -20.01 -5.47
N PRO A 475 -10.16 -21.04 -4.74
CA PRO A 475 -11.07 -21.78 -3.86
C PRO A 475 -11.67 -20.91 -2.75
N LEU A 476 -10.87 -19.98 -2.20
CA LEU A 476 -11.32 -19.06 -1.17
C LEU A 476 -12.33 -18.05 -1.73
N ILE A 477 -12.06 -17.48 -2.90
CA ILE A 477 -13.01 -16.59 -3.60
C ILE A 477 -14.34 -17.30 -3.82
N THR A 478 -14.28 -18.54 -4.30
CA THR A 478 -15.46 -19.36 -4.60
C THR A 478 -16.28 -19.64 -3.34
N GLN A 479 -15.61 -20.03 -2.25
CA GLN A 479 -16.27 -20.25 -0.96
C GLN A 479 -16.92 -18.98 -0.41
N THR A 480 -16.21 -17.84 -0.50
CA THR A 480 -16.74 -16.54 -0.09
C THR A 480 -17.99 -16.17 -0.89
N MET A 481 -17.95 -16.34 -2.21
CA MET A 481 -19.12 -16.07 -3.06
C MET A 481 -20.30 -16.97 -2.70
N GLN A 482 -20.05 -18.26 -2.43
CA GLN A 482 -21.10 -19.17 -1.99
C GLN A 482 -21.75 -18.70 -0.68
N ASN A 483 -20.95 -18.31 0.31
CA ASN A 483 -21.46 -17.81 1.60
C ASN A 483 -22.34 -16.55 1.44
N ILE A 484 -21.98 -15.65 0.51
CA ILE A 484 -22.74 -14.42 0.25
C ILE A 484 -24.08 -14.71 -0.45
N VAL A 485 -24.11 -15.70 -1.34
CA VAL A 485 -25.30 -16.03 -2.17
C VAL A 485 -26.24 -17.03 -1.49
N GLY A 486 -25.74 -17.79 -0.51
CA GLY A 486 -26.49 -18.80 0.26
C GLY A 486 -26.28 -20.20 -0.26
#